data_AF-A0A923R0Y6-F1
#
_entry.id   AF-A0A923R0Y6-F1
#
_cell.length_a   1.000
_cell.length_b   1.000
_cell.length_c   1.000
_cell.angle_alpha   90.00
_cell.angle_beta   90.00
_cell.angle_gamma   90.00
#
_symmetry.space_group_name_H-M   'P 1'
#
loop_
_entity.id
_entity.type
_entity.pdbx_description
1 polymer ?
#
loop_
_entity_poly.entity_id
_entity_poly.type
_entity_poly.pdbx_seq_one_letter_code
_entity_poly.pdbx_strand_id
1 'polypeptide(L)'
;LISDLGFDAFIALVEEERIAIKNKKFVVDPHDFTQSVIPVENGIQIISIPDEKKYQAWLKTNVHKQKQDGFFSINVKLPLGNMDTDTARALAELVAEGYSADEFRITVNQGYLIKFVREQYLRYFFQELDKLGLAEPGAESAADIAACPGTDTCNLGIASSYGLAEELERVIREEYPDLIYNNDIKIKISGCMNSCGQHGLANIGFHGMSMKAGGKVLPAMQLLLGGGVKGDGIGLMADKIVKVPAKGVPDALRALLNDYQANGLEGEYFNDYFYRLGNPYFYNMLKPLATTENISADYFVDWGNSETYATAVGVGECAGVMLDLVSTLLNDTKEKLQNAKDSVQEGIWADSIYWSYAVFISGGKALLTSKDVNCNTQHGIISDFDTNFVQTGEYPVEGSFKDLVLKINKNEPSEEFARQYLTDAERFFEAMENLRVKQTVVA
;
A
#
# COMPACT_ATOMS: atom_id res chain seq x y z
N LEU A 1 23.01 13.35 -8.70
CA LEU A 1 23.51 14.41 -7.78
C LEU A 1 24.94 14.13 -7.30
N ILE A 2 25.20 13.22 -6.35
CA ILE A 2 26.59 12.94 -5.91
C ILE A 2 27.48 12.47 -7.06
N SER A 3 26.96 11.59 -7.93
CA SER A 3 27.67 11.15 -9.14
C SER A 3 27.96 12.27 -10.14
N ASP A 4 27.18 13.35 -10.12
CA ASP A 4 27.26 14.44 -11.12
C ASP A 4 28.08 15.63 -10.61
N LEU A 5 27.91 15.97 -9.32
CA LEU A 5 28.53 17.13 -8.67
C LEU A 5 29.82 16.77 -7.91
N GLY A 6 29.99 15.49 -7.55
CA GLY A 6 30.97 15.07 -6.56
C GLY A 6 30.47 15.23 -5.13
N PHE A 7 31.07 14.48 -4.21
CA PHE A 7 30.69 14.47 -2.79
C PHE A 7 30.87 15.84 -2.13
N ASP A 8 32.00 16.51 -2.36
CA ASP A 8 32.31 17.79 -1.70
C ASP A 8 31.33 18.89 -2.09
N ALA A 9 30.99 18.99 -3.39
CA ALA A 9 30.01 19.96 -3.87
C ALA A 9 28.60 19.65 -3.35
N PHE A 10 28.24 18.37 -3.25
CA PHE A 10 26.96 17.96 -2.64
C PHE A 10 26.90 18.37 -1.16
N ILE A 11 27.95 18.15 -0.39
CA ILE A 11 28.00 18.54 1.03
C ILE A 11 27.94 20.07 1.19
N ALA A 12 28.58 20.84 0.32
CA ALA A 12 28.47 22.31 0.35
C ALA A 12 27.01 22.76 0.20
N LEU A 13 26.26 22.17 -0.74
CA LEU A 13 24.82 22.47 -0.90
C LEU A 13 24.00 22.02 0.31
N VAL A 14 24.32 20.88 0.92
CA VAL A 14 23.66 20.43 2.15
C VAL A 14 23.87 21.43 3.28
N GLU A 15 25.08 21.97 3.46
CA GLU A 15 25.36 22.96 4.50
C GLU A 15 24.66 24.31 4.24
N GLU A 16 24.46 24.70 2.97
CA GLU A 16 23.63 25.86 2.64
C GLU A 16 22.16 25.67 3.06
N GLU A 17 21.56 24.52 2.73
CA GLU A 17 20.17 24.20 3.10
C GLU A 17 20.00 23.97 4.60
N ARG A 18 21.08 23.56 5.29
CA ARG A 18 21.07 23.22 6.71
C ARG A 18 20.58 24.38 7.57
N ILE A 19 20.80 25.64 7.16
CA ILE A 19 20.34 26.86 7.87
C ILE A 19 18.83 26.81 8.16
N ALA A 20 18.03 26.31 7.20
CA ALA A 20 16.57 26.25 7.30
C ALA A 20 16.05 25.34 8.44
N ILE A 21 16.87 24.42 8.96
CA ILE A 21 16.45 23.42 9.94
C ILE A 21 16.69 23.96 11.36
N LYS A 22 15.69 24.03 12.23
CA LYS A 22 15.91 24.46 13.63
C LYS A 22 16.83 23.50 14.39
N ASN A 23 16.54 22.21 14.34
CA ASN A 23 17.28 21.17 15.07
C ASN A 23 18.27 20.47 14.14
N LYS A 24 19.57 20.82 14.20
CA LYS A 24 20.59 20.18 13.33
C LYS A 24 20.94 18.75 13.75
N LYS A 25 20.55 18.36 14.97
CA LYS A 25 20.74 17.05 15.57
C LYS A 25 19.51 16.73 16.42
N PHE A 26 19.06 15.48 16.38
CA PHE A 26 18.01 14.96 17.24
C PHE A 26 18.51 13.65 17.85
N VAL A 27 18.43 13.52 19.17
CA VAL A 27 18.85 12.30 19.86
C VAL A 27 17.63 11.40 19.96
N VAL A 28 17.70 10.22 19.33
CA VAL A 28 16.65 9.20 19.46
C VAL A 28 16.96 8.36 20.69
N ASP A 29 16.04 8.30 21.66
CA ASP A 29 16.13 7.35 22.75
C ASP A 29 15.60 5.99 22.28
N PRO A 30 16.44 4.94 22.20
CA PRO A 30 15.99 3.62 21.78
C PRO A 30 15.04 2.94 22.79
N HIS A 31 14.84 3.52 23.98
CA HIS A 31 13.95 3.00 25.01
C HIS A 31 12.61 3.77 25.11
N ASP A 32 12.42 4.83 24.32
CA ASP A 32 11.19 5.60 24.29
C ASP A 32 10.12 4.90 23.43
N PHE A 33 9.69 3.72 23.88
CA PHE A 33 8.55 3.01 23.32
C PHE A 33 7.68 2.44 24.43
N THR A 34 6.36 2.51 24.24
CA THR A 34 5.41 1.90 25.17
C THR A 34 5.57 0.38 25.14
N GLN A 35 6.03 -0.20 26.26
CA GLN A 35 6.13 -1.66 26.40
C GLN A 35 4.75 -2.29 26.54
N SER A 36 4.55 -3.44 25.91
CA SER A 36 3.34 -4.25 26.09
C SER A 36 3.20 -4.66 27.56
N VAL A 37 2.01 -4.46 28.14
CA VAL A 37 1.73 -4.90 29.52
C VAL A 37 1.43 -6.39 29.50
N ILE A 38 2.25 -7.18 30.20
CA ILE A 38 2.06 -8.63 30.24
C ILE A 38 0.94 -8.96 31.24
N PRO A 39 -0.08 -9.75 30.84
CA PRO A 39 -1.18 -10.10 31.72
C PRO A 39 -0.71 -10.94 32.92
N VAL A 40 -1.28 -10.63 34.09
CA VAL A 40 -1.12 -11.45 35.29
C VAL A 40 -1.86 -12.78 35.09
N GLU A 41 -1.36 -13.84 35.71
CA GLU A 41 -2.04 -15.12 35.67
C GLU A 41 -3.36 -15.05 36.44
N ASN A 42 -4.46 -15.33 35.74
CA ASN A 42 -5.82 -15.34 36.22
C ASN A 42 -6.39 -16.75 36.01
N GLY A 43 -7.10 -17.29 37.00
CA GLY A 43 -7.71 -18.62 36.88
C GLY A 43 -8.79 -18.65 35.80
N ILE A 44 -8.83 -19.70 34.98
CA ILE A 44 -9.86 -19.94 33.97
C ILE A 44 -10.64 -21.23 34.26
N GLN A 45 -11.91 -21.25 33.86
CA GLN A 45 -12.74 -22.47 33.84
C GLN A 45 -12.34 -23.38 32.68
N ILE A 46 -12.41 -24.70 32.86
CA ILE A 46 -12.15 -25.67 31.79
C ILE A 46 -13.20 -25.49 30.69
N ILE A 47 -12.76 -25.12 29.48
CA ILE A 47 -13.64 -24.92 28.32
C ILE A 47 -13.66 -26.18 27.47
N SER A 48 -14.86 -26.73 27.27
CA SER A 48 -15.10 -27.79 26.30
C SER A 48 -15.23 -27.20 24.91
N ILE A 49 -14.48 -27.73 23.94
CA ILE A 49 -14.55 -27.31 22.54
C ILE A 49 -15.44 -28.31 21.77
N PRO A 50 -16.54 -27.85 21.15
CA PRO A 50 -17.42 -28.73 20.39
C PRO A 50 -16.74 -29.37 19.16
N ASP A 51 -15.94 -28.60 18.42
CA ASP A 51 -15.16 -29.08 17.27
C ASP A 51 -13.67 -29.14 17.59
N GLU A 52 -13.27 -30.23 18.25
CA GLU A 52 -11.86 -30.46 18.59
C GLU A 52 -10.98 -30.60 17.34
N LYS A 53 -11.53 -31.05 16.19
CA LYS A 53 -10.75 -31.16 14.95
C LYS A 53 -10.38 -29.78 14.41
N LYS A 54 -11.33 -28.84 14.36
CA LYS A 54 -11.09 -27.45 13.98
C LYS A 54 -10.10 -26.79 14.93
N TYR A 55 -10.25 -27.00 16.24
CA TYR A 55 -9.32 -26.46 17.24
C TYR A 55 -7.89 -26.95 17.04
N GLN A 56 -7.67 -28.24 16.78
CA GLN A 56 -6.32 -28.76 16.54
C GLN A 56 -5.71 -28.21 15.24
N ALA A 57 -6.52 -28.04 14.19
CA ALA A 57 -6.06 -27.40 12.95
C ALA A 57 -5.69 -25.93 13.17
N TRP A 58 -6.54 -25.17 13.88
CA TRP A 58 -6.31 -23.77 14.26
C TRP A 58 -5.07 -23.64 15.15
N LEU A 59 -4.90 -24.49 16.16
CA LEU A 59 -3.73 -24.48 17.05
C LEU A 59 -2.43 -24.66 16.26
N LYS A 60 -2.45 -25.51 15.21
CA LYS A 60 -1.28 -25.76 14.37
C LYS A 60 -0.97 -24.62 13.40
N THR A 61 -1.99 -23.90 12.94
CA THR A 61 -1.85 -22.91 11.84
C THR A 61 -1.85 -21.47 12.30
N ASN A 62 -2.60 -21.15 13.35
CA ASN A 62 -2.81 -19.80 13.84
C ASN A 62 -2.01 -19.49 15.11
N VAL A 63 -1.53 -20.49 15.86
CA VAL A 63 -0.86 -20.28 17.14
C VAL A 63 0.63 -20.58 17.04
N HIS A 64 1.45 -19.63 17.52
CA HIS A 64 2.90 -19.77 17.52
C HIS A 64 3.48 -19.48 18.91
N LYS A 65 4.43 -20.30 19.33
CA LYS A 65 5.18 -20.03 20.57
C LYS A 65 6.01 -18.76 20.39
N GLN A 66 5.90 -17.83 21.34
CA GLN A 66 6.72 -16.62 21.35
C GLN A 66 8.13 -16.90 21.88
N LYS A 67 9.04 -15.93 21.69
CA LYS A 67 10.39 -15.98 22.27
C LYS A 67 10.35 -15.92 23.81
N GLN A 68 9.32 -15.29 24.37
CA GLN A 68 9.06 -15.26 25.81
C GLN A 68 8.46 -16.59 26.25
N ASP A 69 9.11 -17.27 27.19
CA ASP A 69 8.67 -18.58 27.66
C ASP A 69 7.26 -18.55 28.25
N GLY A 70 6.47 -19.58 27.91
CA GLY A 70 5.08 -19.72 28.37
C GLY A 70 4.06 -18.87 27.61
N PHE A 71 4.50 -18.05 26.66
CA PHE A 71 3.62 -17.21 25.85
C PHE A 71 3.51 -17.68 24.40
N PHE A 72 2.33 -17.42 23.84
CA PHE A 72 1.93 -17.72 22.49
C PHE A 72 1.36 -16.46 21.84
N SER A 73 1.51 -16.39 20.53
CA SER A 73 0.82 -15.43 19.70
C SER A 73 -0.23 -16.12 18.85
N ILE A 74 -1.35 -15.44 18.64
CA ILE A 74 -2.47 -15.91 17.82
C ILE A 74 -2.55 -15.02 16.58
N ASN A 75 -2.35 -15.61 15.41
CA ASN A 75 -2.64 -15.04 14.11
C ASN A 75 -4.13 -15.24 13.81
N VAL A 76 -4.88 -14.16 13.82
CA VAL A 76 -6.28 -14.10 13.39
C VAL A 76 -6.30 -13.87 11.89
N LYS A 77 -6.76 -14.88 11.17
CA LYS A 77 -7.00 -14.78 9.73
C LYS A 77 -8.23 -13.89 9.48
N LEU A 78 -8.11 -12.94 8.57
CA LEU A 78 -9.19 -12.06 8.15
C LEU A 78 -9.38 -12.16 6.64
N PRO A 79 -10.51 -12.72 6.16
CA PRO A 79 -10.83 -12.72 4.74
C PRO A 79 -10.70 -11.29 4.17
N LEU A 80 -9.80 -11.11 3.20
CA LEU A 80 -9.55 -9.85 2.51
C LEU A 80 -9.11 -8.68 3.42
N GLY A 81 -8.75 -8.95 4.68
CA GLY A 81 -8.51 -7.92 5.69
C GLY A 81 -9.74 -7.17 6.16
N ASN A 82 -10.95 -7.63 5.81
CA ASN A 82 -12.20 -6.94 6.13
C ASN A 82 -12.72 -7.35 7.51
N MET A 83 -13.18 -6.37 8.30
CA MET A 83 -13.80 -6.60 9.60
C MET A 83 -14.88 -5.54 9.86
N ASP A 84 -16.08 -6.00 10.17
CA ASP A 84 -17.19 -5.13 10.55
C ASP A 84 -16.95 -4.47 11.92
N THR A 85 -17.52 -3.29 12.12
CA THR A 85 -17.27 -2.50 13.34
C THR A 85 -17.70 -3.23 14.62
N ASP A 86 -18.80 -3.98 14.59
CA ASP A 86 -19.28 -4.71 15.76
C ASP A 86 -18.35 -5.88 16.10
N THR A 87 -17.86 -6.61 15.09
CA THR A 87 -16.83 -7.65 15.27
C THR A 87 -15.52 -7.06 15.79
N ALA A 88 -15.11 -5.88 15.28
CA ALA A 88 -13.91 -5.20 15.74
C ALA A 88 -13.99 -4.76 17.21
N ARG A 89 -15.15 -4.25 17.65
CA ARG A 89 -15.37 -3.91 19.07
C ARG A 89 -15.35 -5.14 19.96
N ALA A 90 -16.02 -6.23 19.55
CA ALA A 90 -16.01 -7.47 20.30
C ALA A 90 -14.60 -8.08 20.41
N LEU A 91 -13.81 -8.01 19.34
CA LEU A 91 -12.40 -8.44 19.37
C LEU A 91 -11.57 -7.56 20.32
N ALA A 92 -11.77 -6.24 20.30
CA ALA A 92 -11.07 -5.33 21.19
C ALA A 92 -11.42 -5.61 22.66
N GLU A 93 -12.70 -5.86 22.96
CA GLU A 93 -13.15 -6.26 24.30
C GLU A 93 -12.46 -7.56 24.74
N LEU A 94 -12.46 -8.61 23.90
CA LEU A 94 -11.79 -9.88 24.17
C LEU A 94 -10.29 -9.72 24.47
N VAL A 95 -9.59 -8.89 23.68
CA VAL A 95 -8.15 -8.63 23.86
C VAL A 95 -7.87 -7.89 25.18
N ALA A 96 -8.78 -7.01 25.61
CA ALA A 96 -8.69 -6.18 26.81
C ALA A 96 -9.01 -6.90 28.13
N GLU A 97 -9.54 -8.13 28.10
CA GLU A 97 -9.96 -8.87 29.31
C GLU A 97 -8.82 -9.26 30.27
N GLY A 98 -7.56 -9.05 29.86
CA GLY A 98 -6.39 -9.39 30.66
C GLY A 98 -5.90 -10.84 30.48
N TYR A 99 -6.28 -11.50 29.38
CA TYR A 99 -5.69 -12.78 28.96
C TYR A 99 -4.62 -12.64 27.85
N SER A 100 -4.44 -11.41 27.35
CA SER A 100 -3.40 -11.01 26.38
C SER A 100 -2.86 -9.61 26.75
N ALA A 101 -1.99 -9.01 25.93
CA ALA A 101 -1.35 -7.74 26.23
C ALA A 101 -2.18 -6.46 25.96
N ASP A 102 -3.52 -6.54 25.95
CA ASP A 102 -4.42 -5.41 25.65
C ASP A 102 -4.06 -4.66 24.34
N GLU A 103 -3.47 -5.40 23.39
CA GLU A 103 -3.10 -4.91 22.07
C GLU A 103 -3.05 -6.06 21.07
N PHE A 104 -3.23 -5.72 19.80
CA PHE A 104 -2.90 -6.59 18.68
C PHE A 104 -2.15 -5.79 17.60
N ARG A 105 -1.49 -6.49 16.69
CA ARG A 105 -0.76 -5.90 15.55
C ARG A 105 -1.41 -6.31 14.25
N ILE A 106 -1.37 -5.45 13.24
CA ILE A 106 -1.82 -5.79 11.89
C ILE A 106 -0.64 -6.37 11.12
N THR A 107 -0.81 -7.52 10.49
CA THR A 107 0.24 -8.18 9.68
C THR A 107 0.27 -7.63 8.26
N VAL A 108 1.39 -7.84 7.58
CA VAL A 108 1.55 -7.45 6.15
C VAL A 108 0.67 -8.25 5.20
N ASN A 109 0.04 -9.33 5.67
CA ASN A 109 -0.91 -10.15 4.94
C ASN A 109 -2.34 -9.93 5.44
N GLN A 110 -2.62 -8.74 5.99
CA GLN A 110 -3.97 -8.28 6.35
C GLN A 110 -4.64 -9.02 7.52
N GLY A 111 -3.93 -9.93 8.20
CA GLY A 111 -4.39 -10.57 9.44
C GLY A 111 -4.02 -9.78 10.70
N TYR A 112 -4.52 -10.21 11.87
CA TYR A 112 -4.18 -9.60 13.17
C TYR A 112 -3.37 -10.56 14.05
N LEU A 113 -2.43 -10.02 14.82
CA LEU A 113 -1.55 -10.78 15.71
C LEU A 113 -1.82 -10.35 17.16
N ILE A 114 -2.47 -11.24 17.92
CA ILE A 114 -2.63 -11.12 19.37
C ILE A 114 -1.38 -11.71 20.04
N LYS A 115 -0.80 -11.02 21.02
CA LYS A 115 0.45 -11.42 21.67
C LYS A 115 0.25 -11.67 23.16
N PHE A 116 1.21 -12.36 23.76
CA PHE A 116 1.29 -12.63 25.20
C PHE A 116 0.11 -13.42 25.75
N VAL A 117 -0.38 -14.39 24.97
CA VAL A 117 -1.41 -15.34 25.41
C VAL A 117 -0.73 -16.54 26.07
N ARG A 118 -1.18 -16.95 27.27
CA ARG A 118 -0.67 -18.16 27.92
C ARG A 118 -1.34 -19.40 27.34
N GLU A 119 -0.64 -20.54 27.36
CA GLU A 119 -1.14 -21.82 26.83
C GLU A 119 -2.53 -22.19 27.35
N GLN A 120 -2.76 -22.00 28.65
CA GLN A 120 -4.02 -22.33 29.31
C GLN A 120 -5.21 -21.49 28.81
N TYR A 121 -4.97 -20.37 28.13
CA TYR A 121 -6.01 -19.49 27.58
C TYR A 121 -6.30 -19.77 26.10
N LEU A 122 -5.54 -20.64 25.42
CA LEU A 122 -5.72 -20.87 23.98
C LEU A 122 -7.10 -21.45 23.63
N ARG A 123 -7.64 -22.34 24.46
CA ARG A 123 -9.02 -22.86 24.29
C ARG A 123 -10.07 -21.76 24.45
N TYR A 124 -9.85 -20.83 25.39
CA TYR A 124 -10.73 -19.68 25.59
C TYR A 124 -10.74 -18.78 24.36
N PHE A 125 -9.56 -18.35 23.92
CA PHE A 125 -9.43 -17.52 22.72
C PHE A 125 -10.01 -18.19 21.48
N PHE A 126 -9.78 -19.48 21.28
CA PHE A 126 -10.40 -20.20 20.16
C PHE A 126 -11.93 -20.11 20.21
N GLN A 127 -12.55 -20.39 21.37
CA GLN A 127 -14.00 -20.35 21.51
C GLN A 127 -14.56 -18.94 21.24
N GLU A 128 -13.97 -17.90 21.83
CA GLU A 128 -14.48 -16.53 21.64
C GLU A 128 -14.23 -16.02 20.22
N LEU A 129 -13.08 -16.32 19.62
CA LEU A 129 -12.82 -16.00 18.22
C LEU A 129 -13.76 -16.77 17.28
N ASP A 130 -14.09 -18.02 17.58
CA ASP A 130 -14.98 -18.84 16.74
C ASP A 130 -16.41 -18.29 16.73
N LYS A 131 -16.91 -17.77 17.87
CA LYS A 131 -18.20 -17.05 17.93
C LYS A 131 -18.22 -15.82 17.02
N LEU A 132 -17.06 -15.20 16.80
CA LEU A 132 -16.89 -14.04 15.93
C LEU A 132 -16.57 -14.43 14.47
N GLY A 133 -16.43 -15.73 14.15
CA GLY A 133 -15.99 -16.19 12.83
C GLY A 133 -14.50 -15.95 12.55
N LEU A 134 -13.70 -15.73 13.59
CA LEU A 134 -12.28 -15.35 13.53
C LEU A 134 -11.31 -16.50 13.88
N ALA A 135 -11.83 -17.72 14.03
CA ALA A 135 -11.04 -18.91 14.38
C ALA A 135 -10.83 -19.88 13.20
N GLU A 136 -10.93 -19.39 11.96
CA GLU A 136 -10.66 -20.21 10.79
C GLU A 136 -9.16 -20.61 10.71
N PRO A 137 -8.86 -21.90 10.51
CA PRO A 137 -7.48 -22.37 10.33
C PRO A 137 -6.83 -21.82 9.06
N GLY A 138 -5.50 -21.78 9.08
CA GLY A 138 -4.68 -21.46 7.91
C GLY A 138 -4.27 -20.00 7.81
N ALA A 139 -4.19 -19.28 8.93
CA ALA A 139 -3.57 -17.95 8.94
C ALA A 139 -2.14 -18.01 8.38
N GLU A 140 -1.79 -17.02 7.56
CA GLU A 140 -0.49 -16.91 6.91
C GLU A 140 -0.14 -18.11 5.98
N SER A 141 -1.12 -18.93 5.60
CA SER A 141 -0.88 -20.05 4.68
C SER A 141 -1.04 -19.65 3.21
N ALA A 142 -0.79 -20.58 2.30
CA ALA A 142 -1.11 -20.41 0.87
C ALA A 142 -2.62 -20.16 0.64
N ALA A 143 -3.46 -20.59 1.57
CA ALA A 143 -4.90 -20.36 1.56
C ALA A 143 -5.31 -19.01 2.17
N ASP A 144 -4.37 -18.17 2.63
CA ASP A 144 -4.62 -16.82 3.19
C ASP A 144 -4.15 -15.76 2.20
N ILE A 145 -5.03 -15.42 1.25
CA ILE A 145 -4.67 -14.64 0.07
C ILE A 145 -4.81 -13.16 0.36
N ALA A 146 -3.70 -12.42 0.33
CA ALA A 146 -3.72 -10.98 0.46
C ALA A 146 -4.12 -10.32 -0.87
N ALA A 147 -5.12 -9.44 -0.83
CA ALA A 147 -5.67 -8.78 -2.01
C ALA A 147 -5.95 -7.30 -1.77
N CYS A 148 -5.71 -6.46 -2.77
CA CYS A 148 -6.29 -5.12 -2.79
C CYS A 148 -7.75 -5.17 -3.30
N PRO A 149 -8.54 -4.09 -3.18
CA PRO A 149 -9.95 -4.13 -3.56
C PRO A 149 -10.25 -4.23 -5.06
N GLY A 150 -9.27 -4.13 -5.96
CA GLY A 150 -9.49 -4.15 -7.41
C GLY A 150 -10.70 -3.36 -7.91
N THR A 151 -11.43 -3.87 -8.90
CA THR A 151 -12.68 -3.22 -9.37
C THR A 151 -13.83 -3.29 -8.37
N ASP A 152 -13.65 -3.99 -7.24
CA ASP A 152 -14.69 -4.19 -6.24
C ASP A 152 -15.03 -2.87 -5.52
N THR A 153 -14.02 -2.02 -5.25
CA THR A 153 -14.24 -0.65 -4.78
C THR A 153 -13.26 0.39 -5.36
N CYS A 154 -12.14 -0.03 -5.96
CA CYS A 154 -11.13 0.92 -6.43
C CYS A 154 -11.39 1.34 -7.89
N ASN A 155 -11.46 2.65 -8.10
CA ASN A 155 -11.65 3.28 -9.41
C ASN A 155 -10.49 3.09 -10.41
N LEU A 156 -9.33 2.59 -9.97
CA LEU A 156 -8.20 2.18 -10.84
C LEU A 156 -8.16 0.66 -11.06
N GLY A 157 -9.07 -0.09 -10.44
CA GLY A 157 -9.19 -1.51 -10.65
C GLY A 157 -9.39 -1.81 -12.13
N ILE A 158 -8.68 -2.81 -12.63
CA ILE A 158 -8.87 -3.36 -13.98
C ILE A 158 -9.56 -4.72 -13.91
N ALA A 159 -9.37 -5.47 -12.81
CA ALA A 159 -10.09 -6.69 -12.53
C ALA A 159 -10.42 -6.80 -11.02
N SER A 160 -11.45 -7.58 -10.70
CA SER A 160 -11.85 -7.92 -9.33
C SER A 160 -10.73 -8.71 -8.66
N SER A 161 -10.36 -8.26 -7.47
CA SER A 161 -9.32 -8.91 -6.67
C SER A 161 -9.90 -9.61 -5.47
N TYR A 162 -10.97 -9.06 -4.88
CA TYR A 162 -11.69 -9.70 -3.80
C TYR A 162 -12.42 -10.94 -4.29
N GLY A 163 -13.23 -10.82 -5.34
CA GLY A 163 -13.94 -11.96 -5.90
C GLY A 163 -12.99 -13.07 -6.38
N LEU A 164 -11.84 -12.69 -6.95
CA LEU A 164 -10.84 -13.68 -7.35
C LEU A 164 -10.15 -14.33 -6.15
N ALA A 165 -9.77 -13.56 -5.12
CA ALA A 165 -9.16 -14.12 -3.91
C ALA A 165 -10.09 -15.12 -3.22
N GLU A 166 -11.38 -14.79 -3.07
CA GLU A 166 -12.39 -15.70 -2.50
C GLU A 166 -12.48 -17.01 -3.29
N GLU A 167 -12.53 -16.94 -4.62
CA GLU A 167 -12.58 -18.13 -5.46
C GLU A 167 -11.30 -18.96 -5.35
N LEU A 168 -10.11 -18.34 -5.34
CA LEU A 168 -8.86 -19.08 -5.17
C LEU A 168 -8.71 -19.70 -3.78
N GLU A 169 -9.16 -19.01 -2.72
CA GLU A 169 -9.22 -19.59 -1.38
C GLU A 169 -10.17 -20.79 -1.33
N ARG A 170 -11.34 -20.70 -2.00
CA ARG A 170 -12.28 -21.81 -2.12
C ARG A 170 -11.64 -23.03 -2.81
N VAL A 171 -11.00 -22.80 -3.97
CA VAL A 171 -10.27 -23.84 -4.71
C VAL A 171 -9.22 -24.51 -3.83
N ILE A 172 -8.41 -23.72 -3.11
CA ILE A 172 -7.38 -24.27 -2.22
C ILE A 172 -8.00 -25.09 -1.09
N ARG A 173 -9.04 -24.59 -0.41
CA ARG A 173 -9.67 -25.30 0.71
C ARG A 173 -10.36 -26.59 0.29
N GLU A 174 -11.01 -26.61 -0.87
CA GLU A 174 -11.77 -27.77 -1.35
C GLU A 174 -10.90 -28.81 -2.07
N GLU A 175 -9.91 -28.36 -2.86
CA GLU A 175 -9.14 -29.25 -3.75
C GLU A 175 -7.71 -29.53 -3.22
N TYR A 176 -7.15 -28.63 -2.40
CA TYR A 176 -5.79 -28.71 -1.88
C TYR A 176 -5.74 -28.47 -0.36
N PRO A 177 -6.51 -29.22 0.46
CA PRO A 177 -6.72 -28.91 1.88
C PRO A 177 -5.44 -28.90 2.72
N ASP A 178 -4.37 -29.56 2.28
CA ASP A 178 -3.07 -29.55 2.97
C ASP A 178 -2.35 -28.18 2.88
N LEU A 179 -2.70 -27.34 1.90
CA LEU A 179 -2.08 -26.02 1.73
C LEU A 179 -2.46 -25.02 2.82
N ILE A 180 -3.48 -25.29 3.64
CA ILE A 180 -3.75 -24.49 4.84
C ILE A 180 -2.63 -24.60 5.88
N TYR A 181 -1.76 -25.61 5.77
CA TYR A 181 -0.59 -25.81 6.64
C TYR A 181 0.72 -25.35 5.98
N ASN A 182 0.67 -24.88 4.73
CA ASN A 182 1.85 -24.43 4.00
C ASN A 182 2.00 -22.91 4.13
N ASN A 183 3.06 -22.46 4.80
CA ASN A 183 3.36 -21.03 4.97
C ASN A 183 4.49 -20.53 4.05
N ASP A 184 5.01 -21.41 3.19
CA ASP A 184 6.15 -21.16 2.31
C ASP A 184 5.72 -20.56 0.96
N ILE A 185 4.48 -20.82 0.55
CA ILE A 185 3.88 -20.27 -0.66
C ILE A 185 2.96 -19.11 -0.27
N LYS A 186 3.29 -17.91 -0.74
CA LYS A 186 2.43 -16.73 -0.63
C LYS A 186 1.77 -16.44 -1.98
N ILE A 187 0.45 -16.32 -1.94
CA ILE A 187 -0.37 -15.90 -3.08
C ILE A 187 -0.87 -14.49 -2.80
N LYS A 188 -0.67 -13.56 -3.75
CA LYS A 188 -1.10 -12.17 -3.60
C LYS A 188 -1.72 -11.61 -4.87
N ILE A 189 -2.77 -10.81 -4.72
CA ILE A 189 -3.59 -10.30 -5.82
C ILE A 189 -3.65 -8.77 -5.78
N SER A 190 -3.51 -8.13 -6.93
CA SER A 190 -3.81 -6.70 -7.10
C SER A 190 -4.72 -6.48 -8.29
N GLY A 191 -5.70 -5.59 -8.20
CA GLY A 191 -6.63 -5.39 -9.32
C GLY A 191 -6.05 -4.57 -10.46
N CYS A 192 -4.84 -4.03 -10.29
CA CYS A 192 -4.08 -3.35 -11.32
C CYS A 192 -2.57 -3.48 -11.06
N MET A 193 -1.75 -2.94 -11.97
CA MET A 193 -0.29 -3.01 -11.92
C MET A 193 0.36 -2.21 -10.78
N ASN A 194 -0.39 -1.38 -10.05
CA ASN A 194 0.15 -0.53 -8.97
C ASN A 194 0.60 -1.33 -7.73
N SER A 195 0.28 -2.61 -7.65
CA SER A 195 0.81 -3.54 -6.64
C SER A 195 0.44 -3.19 -5.18
N CYS A 196 -0.74 -2.63 -4.94
CA CYS A 196 -1.24 -2.38 -3.58
C CYS A 196 -1.34 -3.67 -2.75
N GLY A 197 -1.63 -4.81 -3.40
CA GLY A 197 -1.60 -6.14 -2.78
C GLY A 197 -0.22 -6.82 -2.82
N GLN A 198 0.83 -6.14 -3.28
CA GLN A 198 2.21 -6.65 -3.32
C GLN A 198 2.40 -7.93 -4.18
N HIS A 199 1.66 -8.08 -5.28
CA HIS A 199 1.71 -9.26 -6.16
C HIS A 199 3.13 -9.55 -6.70
N GLY A 200 3.97 -8.53 -6.91
CA GLY A 200 5.35 -8.70 -7.39
C GLY A 200 6.31 -9.30 -6.35
N LEU A 201 5.91 -9.36 -5.08
CA LEU A 201 6.68 -9.90 -3.95
C LEU A 201 6.10 -11.22 -3.44
N ALA A 202 5.29 -11.90 -4.24
CA ALA A 202 4.66 -13.18 -3.91
C ALA A 202 5.25 -14.32 -4.73
N ASN A 203 5.23 -15.54 -4.20
CA ASN A 203 5.61 -16.75 -4.94
C ASN A 203 4.70 -16.90 -6.17
N ILE A 204 3.41 -16.66 -5.97
CA ILE A 204 2.37 -16.63 -7.02
C ILE A 204 1.64 -15.29 -6.92
N GLY A 205 1.92 -14.40 -7.86
CA GLY A 205 1.34 -13.06 -7.91
C GLY A 205 0.34 -12.91 -9.05
N PHE A 206 -0.74 -12.18 -8.82
CA PHE A 206 -1.69 -11.79 -9.87
C PHE A 206 -1.87 -10.29 -9.89
N HIS A 207 -1.85 -9.68 -11.08
CA HIS A 207 -2.32 -8.31 -11.24
C HIS A 207 -3.36 -8.14 -12.35
N GLY A 208 -4.36 -7.31 -12.12
CA GLY A 208 -5.42 -7.07 -13.08
C GLY A 208 -4.93 -6.45 -14.39
N MET A 209 -5.56 -6.89 -15.48
CA MET A 209 -5.41 -6.45 -16.86
C MET A 209 -6.73 -6.69 -17.61
N SER A 210 -6.80 -6.32 -18.89
CA SER A 210 -7.95 -6.65 -19.75
C SER A 210 -7.53 -7.31 -21.06
N MET A 211 -8.30 -8.26 -21.59
CA MET A 211 -8.06 -8.87 -22.91
C MET A 211 -9.16 -8.52 -23.89
N LYS A 212 -8.87 -8.63 -25.19
CA LYS A 212 -9.88 -8.48 -26.24
C LYS A 212 -10.25 -9.86 -26.77
N ALA A 213 -11.55 -10.16 -26.83
CA ALA A 213 -12.09 -11.38 -27.41
C ALA A 213 -13.39 -11.07 -28.16
N GLY A 214 -13.53 -11.53 -29.40
CA GLY A 214 -14.76 -11.33 -30.18
C GLY A 214 -15.22 -9.87 -30.32
N GLY A 215 -14.27 -8.92 -30.37
CA GLY A 215 -14.57 -7.48 -30.46
C GLY A 215 -14.99 -6.81 -29.15
N LYS A 216 -15.08 -7.56 -28.05
CA LYS A 216 -15.36 -7.06 -26.69
C LYS A 216 -14.10 -7.13 -25.82
N VAL A 217 -14.13 -6.43 -24.69
CA VAL A 217 -13.08 -6.46 -23.67
C VAL A 217 -13.55 -7.34 -22.52
N LEU A 218 -12.66 -8.17 -21.97
CA LEU A 218 -12.92 -9.04 -20.82
C LEU A 218 -11.86 -8.82 -19.72
N PRO A 219 -12.18 -9.07 -18.44
CA PRO A 219 -11.24 -8.97 -17.33
C PRO A 219 -10.23 -10.11 -17.38
N ALA A 220 -8.98 -9.80 -17.06
CA ALA A 220 -7.87 -10.73 -17.12
C ALA A 220 -6.87 -10.48 -15.99
N MET A 221 -6.04 -11.47 -15.71
CA MET A 221 -4.94 -11.35 -14.76
C MET A 221 -3.62 -11.65 -15.45
N GLN A 222 -2.60 -10.83 -15.19
CA GLN A 222 -1.21 -11.20 -15.41
C GLN A 222 -0.76 -12.07 -14.24
N LEU A 223 -0.32 -13.29 -14.53
CA LEU A 223 0.36 -14.15 -13.57
C LEU A 223 1.84 -13.77 -13.50
N LEU A 224 2.36 -13.71 -12.29
CA LEU A 224 3.77 -13.53 -11.95
C LEU A 224 4.23 -14.66 -11.03
N LEU A 225 5.45 -15.15 -11.20
CA LEU A 225 6.02 -16.21 -10.38
C LEU A 225 7.43 -15.87 -9.88
N GLY A 226 7.79 -16.41 -8.72
CA GLY A 226 9.17 -16.36 -8.21
C GLY A 226 9.52 -15.11 -7.39
N GLY A 227 8.52 -14.35 -6.92
CA GLY A 227 8.73 -13.28 -5.94
C GLY A 227 8.80 -13.82 -4.51
N GLY A 228 9.14 -12.96 -3.55
CA GLY A 228 9.17 -13.32 -2.13
C GLY A 228 10.41 -12.78 -1.43
N VAL A 229 10.82 -13.46 -0.36
CA VAL A 229 12.04 -13.15 0.39
C VAL A 229 12.84 -14.43 0.52
N LYS A 230 14.08 -14.41 0.03
CA LYS A 230 15.08 -15.42 0.35
C LYS A 230 15.60 -15.11 1.76
N GLY A 231 16.01 -16.14 2.51
CA GLY A 231 16.56 -15.98 3.87
C GLY A 231 17.57 -14.82 3.97
N ASP A 232 17.72 -14.28 5.19
CA ASP A 232 18.56 -13.10 5.49
C ASP A 232 18.08 -11.77 4.89
N GLY A 233 16.80 -11.68 4.52
CA GLY A 233 16.16 -10.43 4.11
C GLY A 233 16.42 -10.04 2.64
N ILE A 234 16.89 -10.97 1.81
CA ILE A 234 17.12 -10.72 0.38
C ILE A 234 15.78 -10.82 -0.35
N GLY A 235 15.27 -9.70 -0.86
CA GLY A 235 14.04 -9.66 -1.65
C GLY A 235 14.19 -10.32 -3.02
N LEU A 236 13.15 -11.03 -3.46
CA LEU A 236 13.01 -11.64 -4.78
C LEU A 236 11.82 -10.98 -5.50
N MET A 237 12.02 -10.64 -6.78
CA MET A 237 10.97 -10.05 -7.60
C MET A 237 10.40 -11.09 -8.56
N ALA A 238 9.08 -11.15 -8.66
CA ALA A 238 8.39 -12.10 -9.52
C ALA A 238 8.49 -11.71 -11.01
N ASP A 239 8.67 -12.73 -11.86
CA ASP A 239 8.68 -12.59 -13.32
C ASP A 239 7.28 -12.66 -13.89
N LYS A 240 6.97 -11.84 -14.89
CA LYS A 240 5.72 -11.96 -15.67
C LYS A 240 5.76 -13.22 -16.51
N ILE A 241 4.75 -14.08 -16.33
CA ILE A 241 4.64 -15.35 -17.05
C ILE A 241 3.66 -15.24 -18.19
N VAL A 242 2.36 -15.14 -17.87
CA VAL A 242 1.31 -15.19 -18.88
C VAL A 242 0.11 -14.39 -18.41
N LYS A 243 -0.66 -13.89 -19.38
CA LYS A 243 -1.93 -13.22 -19.15
C LYS A 243 -3.06 -14.20 -19.42
N VAL A 244 -3.96 -14.38 -18.47
CA VAL A 244 -5.11 -15.29 -18.57
C VAL A 244 -6.41 -14.53 -18.31
N PRO A 245 -7.53 -14.88 -18.96
CA PRO A 245 -8.84 -14.37 -18.57
C PRO A 245 -9.11 -14.62 -17.08
N ALA A 246 -9.80 -13.71 -16.39
CA ALA A 246 -10.00 -13.80 -14.94
C ALA A 246 -10.69 -15.12 -14.53
N LYS A 247 -11.66 -15.59 -15.33
CA LYS A 247 -12.33 -16.89 -15.13
C LYS A 247 -11.42 -18.12 -15.34
N GLY A 248 -10.31 -17.98 -16.06
CA GLY A 248 -9.32 -19.04 -16.26
C GLY A 248 -8.22 -19.08 -15.18
N VAL A 249 -8.20 -18.12 -14.24
CA VAL A 249 -7.17 -18.06 -13.19
C VAL A 249 -7.22 -19.27 -12.24
N PRO A 250 -8.39 -19.77 -11.79
CA PRO A 250 -8.44 -21.00 -10.99
C PRO A 250 -7.79 -22.20 -11.69
N ASP A 251 -7.98 -22.35 -13.01
CA ASP A 251 -7.34 -23.41 -13.78
C ASP A 251 -5.83 -23.22 -13.90
N ALA A 252 -5.36 -21.97 -14.00
CA ALA A 252 -3.94 -21.66 -13.97
C ALA A 252 -3.32 -22.00 -12.61
N LEU A 253 -4.01 -21.71 -11.50
CA LEU A 253 -3.58 -22.11 -10.16
C LEU A 253 -3.50 -23.63 -10.03
N ARG A 254 -4.55 -24.36 -10.46
CA ARG A 254 -4.55 -25.83 -10.46
C ARG A 254 -3.38 -26.39 -11.27
N ALA A 255 -3.16 -25.86 -12.47
CA ALA A 255 -2.06 -26.29 -13.32
C ALA A 255 -0.70 -26.11 -12.63
N LEU A 256 -0.46 -24.95 -11.99
CA LEU A 256 0.76 -24.68 -11.23
C LEU A 256 0.96 -25.63 -10.05
N LEU A 257 -0.08 -25.80 -9.21
CA LEU A 257 0.00 -26.62 -8.01
C LEU A 257 0.18 -28.11 -8.35
N ASN A 258 -0.57 -28.61 -9.33
CA ASN A 258 -0.47 -30.00 -9.77
C ASN A 258 0.90 -30.30 -10.40
N ASP A 259 1.41 -29.37 -11.21
CA ASP A 259 2.72 -29.51 -11.85
C ASP A 259 3.85 -29.48 -10.81
N TYR A 260 3.80 -28.57 -9.84
CA TYR A 260 4.75 -28.53 -8.73
C TYR A 260 4.68 -29.80 -7.87
N GLN A 261 3.48 -30.29 -7.55
CA GLN A 261 3.32 -31.53 -6.79
C GLN A 261 3.87 -32.76 -7.53
N ALA A 262 3.71 -32.81 -8.87
CA ALA A 262 4.13 -33.95 -9.68
C ALA A 262 5.63 -33.94 -10.00
N ASN A 263 6.23 -32.76 -10.18
CA ASN A 263 7.57 -32.60 -10.75
C ASN A 263 8.58 -31.92 -9.80
N GLY A 264 8.14 -31.52 -8.61
CA GLY A 264 8.99 -31.01 -7.54
C GLY A 264 9.92 -32.10 -7.00
N LEU A 265 11.15 -31.71 -6.64
CA LEU A 265 12.07 -32.61 -5.96
C LEU A 265 11.76 -32.64 -4.45
N GLU A 266 12.17 -33.72 -3.77
CA GLU A 266 11.99 -33.82 -2.32
C GLU A 266 12.67 -32.65 -1.59
N GLY A 267 11.89 -31.92 -0.79
CA GLY A 267 12.37 -30.75 -0.04
C GLY A 267 12.59 -29.48 -0.88
N GLU A 268 12.23 -29.47 -2.16
CA GLU A 268 12.35 -28.30 -3.03
C GLU A 268 11.20 -27.30 -2.78
N TYR A 269 11.52 -26.03 -2.51
CA TYR A 269 10.51 -24.97 -2.38
C TYR A 269 10.02 -24.48 -3.76
N PHE A 270 8.82 -23.89 -3.80
CA PHE A 270 8.18 -23.45 -5.04
C PHE A 270 9.04 -22.48 -5.87
N ASN A 271 9.75 -21.54 -5.24
CA ASN A 271 10.62 -20.63 -5.98
C ASN A 271 11.86 -21.34 -6.55
N ASP A 272 12.43 -22.30 -5.84
CA ASP A 272 13.56 -23.09 -6.34
C ASP A 272 13.12 -23.93 -7.55
N TYR A 273 11.92 -24.53 -7.46
CA TYR A 273 11.26 -25.21 -8.57
C TYR A 273 11.08 -24.29 -9.78
N PHE A 274 10.57 -23.06 -9.55
CA PHE A 274 10.42 -22.06 -10.60
C PHE A 274 11.77 -21.70 -11.25
N TYR A 275 12.81 -21.44 -10.47
CA TYR A 275 14.13 -21.08 -11.00
C TYR A 275 14.82 -22.22 -11.74
N ARG A 276 14.62 -23.47 -11.32
CA ARG A 276 15.17 -24.65 -11.98
C ARG A 276 14.60 -24.84 -13.38
N LEU A 277 13.29 -24.63 -13.56
CA LEU A 277 12.61 -24.85 -14.83
C LEU A 277 12.59 -23.59 -15.71
N GLY A 278 12.58 -22.42 -15.08
CA GLY A 278 12.63 -21.11 -15.72
C GLY A 278 11.31 -20.68 -16.35
N ASN A 279 11.20 -19.38 -16.62
CA ASN A 279 10.00 -18.74 -17.17
C ASN A 279 9.42 -19.45 -18.43
N PRO A 280 10.21 -19.84 -19.46
CA PRO A 280 9.66 -20.46 -20.67
C PRO A 280 8.88 -21.74 -20.43
N TYR A 281 9.26 -22.53 -19.41
CA TYR A 281 8.56 -23.75 -19.05
C TYR A 281 7.12 -23.43 -18.61
N PHE A 282 6.97 -22.54 -17.63
CA PHE A 282 5.65 -22.12 -17.12
C PHE A 282 4.82 -21.38 -18.15
N TYR A 283 5.45 -20.53 -18.97
CA TYR A 283 4.76 -19.87 -20.07
C TYR A 283 4.16 -20.89 -21.04
N ASN A 284 4.93 -21.88 -21.50
CA ASN A 284 4.44 -22.89 -22.44
C ASN A 284 3.33 -23.76 -21.84
N MET A 285 3.45 -24.10 -20.56
CA MET A 285 2.43 -24.87 -19.83
C MET A 285 1.10 -24.11 -19.73
N LEU A 286 1.15 -22.81 -19.43
CA LEU A 286 -0.04 -22.01 -19.13
C LEU A 286 -0.61 -21.27 -20.36
N LYS A 287 0.16 -21.13 -21.43
CA LYS A 287 -0.26 -20.48 -22.68
C LYS A 287 -1.60 -20.98 -23.23
N PRO A 288 -1.96 -22.29 -23.17
CA PRO A 288 -3.28 -22.75 -23.61
C PRO A 288 -4.45 -22.09 -22.86
N LEU A 289 -4.26 -21.72 -21.59
CA LEU A 289 -5.27 -21.03 -20.78
C LEU A 289 -5.38 -19.53 -21.09
N ALA A 290 -4.45 -18.98 -21.89
CA ALA A 290 -4.45 -17.59 -22.33
C ALA A 290 -5.26 -17.36 -23.62
N THR A 291 -5.94 -18.38 -24.14
CA THR A 291 -6.70 -18.26 -25.39
C THR A 291 -7.90 -17.33 -25.24
N THR A 292 -8.19 -16.58 -26.31
CA THR A 292 -9.40 -15.75 -26.44
C THR A 292 -10.37 -16.29 -27.48
N GLU A 293 -10.10 -17.48 -28.01
CA GLU A 293 -10.93 -18.14 -29.01
C GLU A 293 -12.09 -18.90 -28.35
N ASN A 294 -13.29 -18.78 -28.93
CA ASN A 294 -14.50 -19.47 -28.45
C ASN A 294 -14.83 -19.25 -26.96
N ILE A 295 -14.49 -18.07 -26.42
CA ILE A 295 -14.80 -17.69 -25.05
C ILE A 295 -16.32 -17.57 -24.86
N SER A 296 -16.83 -18.19 -23.80
CA SER A 296 -18.23 -18.12 -23.36
C SER A 296 -18.58 -16.77 -22.73
N ALA A 297 -19.88 -16.49 -22.61
CA ALA A 297 -20.36 -15.17 -22.18
C ALA A 297 -19.98 -14.81 -20.72
N ASP A 298 -19.80 -15.80 -19.85
CA ASP A 298 -19.44 -15.66 -18.44
C ASP A 298 -18.03 -15.11 -18.22
N TYR A 299 -17.12 -15.28 -19.18
CA TYR A 299 -15.77 -14.70 -19.12
C TYR A 299 -15.77 -13.18 -19.26
N PHE A 300 -16.87 -12.59 -19.74
CA PHE A 300 -17.07 -11.15 -19.77
C PHE A 300 -17.66 -10.62 -18.46
N VAL A 301 -17.87 -11.46 -17.44
CA VAL A 301 -18.29 -11.06 -16.09
C VAL A 301 -17.14 -11.39 -15.15
N ASP A 302 -16.72 -10.41 -14.36
CA ASP A 302 -15.61 -10.63 -13.42
C ASP A 302 -16.05 -11.48 -12.21
N TRP A 303 -15.10 -11.95 -11.42
CA TRP A 303 -15.42 -12.60 -10.14
C TRP A 303 -16.13 -11.62 -9.18
N GLY A 304 -17.03 -12.14 -8.36
CA GLY A 304 -17.84 -11.33 -7.43
C GLY A 304 -18.86 -10.37 -8.08
N ASN A 305 -18.96 -10.33 -9.41
CA ASN A 305 -19.79 -9.40 -10.15
C ASN A 305 -20.94 -10.10 -10.90
N SER A 306 -22.03 -9.37 -11.14
CA SER A 306 -23.17 -9.83 -11.95
C SER A 306 -23.30 -9.12 -13.30
N GLU A 307 -22.60 -8.00 -13.48
CA GLU A 307 -22.66 -7.18 -14.68
C GLU A 307 -21.57 -7.54 -15.68
N THR A 308 -21.84 -7.26 -16.95
CA THR A 308 -20.81 -7.41 -17.99
C THR A 308 -19.72 -6.38 -17.77
N TYR A 309 -18.48 -6.85 -17.80
CA TYR A 309 -17.28 -6.05 -17.69
C TYR A 309 -17.29 -4.90 -18.69
N ALA A 310 -17.13 -3.70 -18.14
CA ALA A 310 -16.91 -2.48 -18.88
C ALA A 310 -15.67 -1.80 -18.32
N THR A 311 -14.83 -1.29 -19.22
CA THR A 311 -13.70 -0.46 -18.78
C THR A 311 -14.25 0.85 -18.24
N ALA A 312 -14.21 1.01 -16.92
CA ALA A 312 -14.44 2.29 -16.27
C ALA A 312 -13.10 2.97 -16.02
N VAL A 313 -12.98 4.24 -16.38
CA VAL A 313 -11.86 5.09 -15.98
C VAL A 313 -12.40 6.02 -14.90
N GLY A 314 -12.10 5.72 -13.65
CA GLY A 314 -12.50 6.52 -12.50
C GLY A 314 -11.33 7.27 -11.87
N VAL A 315 -11.65 8.14 -10.91
CA VAL A 315 -10.64 8.83 -10.08
C VAL A 315 -10.12 7.84 -9.04
N GLY A 316 -8.90 7.38 -9.23
CA GLY A 316 -8.26 6.45 -8.30
C GLY A 316 -8.04 6.97 -6.89
N GLU A 317 -8.09 6.06 -5.92
CA GLU A 317 -7.63 6.31 -4.55
C GLU A 317 -6.09 6.34 -4.43
N CYS A 318 -5.36 5.90 -5.47
CA CYS A 318 -3.90 5.86 -5.52
C CYS A 318 -3.31 7.03 -6.32
N ALA A 319 -2.03 7.35 -6.08
CA ALA A 319 -1.27 8.48 -6.66
C ALA A 319 -1.10 8.54 -8.20
N GLY A 320 -1.82 7.72 -8.98
CA GLY A 320 -1.73 7.60 -10.44
C GLY A 320 -2.94 8.17 -11.20
N VAL A 321 -3.52 9.26 -10.71
CA VAL A 321 -4.77 9.84 -11.24
C VAL A 321 -4.51 10.76 -12.44
N MET A 322 -5.40 10.73 -13.45
CA MET A 322 -5.61 11.84 -14.38
C MET A 322 -6.41 12.93 -13.66
N LEU A 323 -5.71 13.82 -12.97
CA LEU A 323 -6.31 14.98 -12.27
C LEU A 323 -6.35 16.18 -13.21
N ASP A 324 -7.31 17.08 -13.00
CA ASP A 324 -7.05 18.48 -13.32
C ASP A 324 -5.92 18.94 -12.41
N LEU A 325 -4.70 18.84 -12.94
CA LEU A 325 -3.48 19.08 -12.21
C LEU A 325 -3.44 20.53 -11.71
N VAL A 326 -3.99 21.48 -12.46
CA VAL A 326 -4.01 22.89 -12.06
C VAL A 326 -4.94 23.09 -10.88
N SER A 327 -6.20 22.66 -10.97
CA SER A 327 -7.17 22.82 -9.87
C SER A 327 -6.76 22.06 -8.61
N THR A 328 -6.16 20.87 -8.77
CA THR A 328 -5.65 20.11 -7.64
C THR A 328 -4.49 20.83 -6.95
N LEU A 329 -3.52 21.33 -7.72
CA LEU A 329 -2.39 22.09 -7.17
C LEU A 329 -2.85 23.38 -6.49
N LEU A 330 -3.91 24.04 -6.99
CA LEU A 330 -4.48 25.23 -6.34
C LEU A 330 -5.11 24.91 -4.97
N ASN A 331 -5.89 23.83 -4.89
CA ASN A 331 -6.49 23.40 -3.62
C ASN A 331 -5.42 22.98 -2.60
N ASP A 332 -4.44 22.19 -3.04
CA ASP A 332 -3.28 21.78 -2.23
C ASP A 332 -2.47 23.01 -1.76
N THR A 333 -2.29 24.02 -2.62
CA THR A 333 -1.65 25.29 -2.23
C THR A 333 -2.46 26.03 -1.16
N LYS A 334 -3.79 26.02 -1.25
CA LYS A 334 -4.68 26.65 -0.25
C LYS A 334 -4.59 25.95 1.11
N GLU A 335 -4.60 24.62 1.12
CA GLU A 335 -4.42 23.83 2.34
C GLU A 335 -3.06 24.11 2.99
N LYS A 336 -1.98 24.16 2.20
CA LYS A 336 -0.65 24.53 2.70
C LYS A 336 -0.61 25.93 3.29
N LEU A 337 -1.30 26.90 2.67
CA LEU A 337 -1.38 28.25 3.22
C LEU A 337 -2.13 28.25 4.57
N GLN A 338 -3.18 27.45 4.71
CA GLN A 338 -3.88 27.30 5.98
C GLN A 338 -2.98 26.65 7.04
N ASN A 339 -2.28 25.56 6.73
CA ASN A 339 -1.32 24.94 7.64
C ASN A 339 -0.21 25.92 8.08
N ALA A 340 0.25 26.79 7.17
CA ALA A 340 1.23 27.81 7.48
C ALA A 340 0.70 28.83 8.51
N LYS A 341 -0.58 29.22 8.40
CA LYS A 341 -1.27 30.12 9.33
C LYS A 341 -1.45 29.48 10.70
N ASP A 342 -1.93 28.24 10.73
CA ASP A 342 -2.19 27.49 11.96
C ASP A 342 -0.87 27.29 12.73
N SER A 343 0.20 26.94 12.02
CA SER A 343 1.55 26.80 12.61
C SER A 343 2.05 28.09 13.26
N VAL A 344 1.77 29.27 12.68
CA VAL A 344 2.11 30.57 13.32
C VAL A 344 1.28 30.79 14.58
N GLN A 345 0.00 30.42 14.58
CA GLN A 345 -0.87 30.57 15.75
C GLN A 345 -0.42 29.66 16.90
N GLU A 346 0.06 28.47 16.58
CA GLU A 346 0.58 27.49 17.55
C GLU A 346 2.01 27.78 18.02
N GLY A 347 2.70 28.74 17.41
CA GLY A 347 4.09 29.06 17.74
C GLY A 347 5.14 28.10 17.13
N ILE A 348 4.75 27.32 16.12
CA ILE A 348 5.58 26.34 15.43
C ILE A 348 6.21 26.99 14.18
N TRP A 349 7.23 27.82 14.41
CA TRP A 349 7.83 28.68 13.38
C TRP A 349 8.44 27.92 12.20
N ALA A 350 9.13 26.80 12.45
CA ALA A 350 9.78 26.02 11.39
C ALA A 350 8.77 25.43 10.41
N ASP A 351 7.65 24.91 10.92
CA ASP A 351 6.58 24.31 10.13
C ASP A 351 5.87 25.40 9.32
N SER A 352 5.59 26.56 9.91
CA SER A 352 5.05 27.70 9.18
C SER A 352 5.93 28.08 7.98
N ILE A 353 7.24 28.21 8.20
CA ILE A 353 8.21 28.55 7.14
C ILE A 353 8.20 27.49 6.04
N TYR A 354 8.19 26.20 6.41
CA TYR A 354 8.13 25.11 5.43
C TYR A 354 6.83 25.14 4.62
N TRP A 355 5.69 25.35 5.27
CA TRP A 355 4.40 25.44 4.60
C TRP A 355 4.32 26.66 3.67
N SER A 356 4.84 27.82 4.08
CA SER A 356 4.99 29.00 3.22
C SER A 356 5.87 28.74 2.02
N TYR A 357 7.00 28.03 2.19
CA TYR A 357 7.83 27.58 1.07
C TYR A 357 7.04 26.67 0.12
N ALA A 358 6.29 25.71 0.67
CA ALA A 358 5.49 24.77 -0.09
C ALA A 358 4.39 25.48 -0.91
N VAL A 359 3.80 26.56 -0.38
CA VAL A 359 2.85 27.43 -1.11
C VAL A 359 3.48 28.00 -2.38
N PHE A 360 4.71 28.53 -2.31
CA PHE A 360 5.39 29.05 -3.50
C PHE A 360 5.62 27.97 -4.54
N ILE A 361 6.05 26.77 -4.11
CA ILE A 361 6.34 25.66 -5.03
C ILE A 361 5.07 25.12 -5.69
N SER A 362 4.03 24.80 -4.91
CA SER A 362 2.80 24.23 -5.48
C SER A 362 2.02 25.26 -6.31
N GLY A 363 1.95 26.52 -5.84
CA GLY A 363 1.30 27.59 -6.59
C GLY A 363 2.09 27.98 -7.86
N GLY A 364 3.42 28.02 -7.78
CA GLY A 364 4.28 28.24 -8.94
C GLY A 364 4.10 27.15 -9.99
N LYS A 365 4.04 25.88 -9.55
CA LYS A 365 3.74 24.75 -10.44
C LYS A 365 2.34 24.85 -11.05
N ALA A 366 1.33 25.26 -10.29
CA ALA A 366 -0.04 25.42 -10.79
C ALA A 366 -0.09 26.43 -11.94
N LEU A 367 0.57 27.59 -11.78
CA LEU A 367 0.64 28.64 -12.79
C LEU A 367 1.47 28.24 -14.01
N LEU A 368 2.59 27.56 -13.82
CA LEU A 368 3.41 27.05 -14.94
C LEU A 368 2.65 25.99 -15.74
N THR A 369 1.95 25.09 -15.06
CA THR A 369 1.11 24.07 -15.70
C THR A 369 -0.02 24.72 -16.50
N SER A 370 -0.57 25.85 -16.06
CA SER A 370 -1.61 26.56 -16.84
C SER A 370 -1.09 27.23 -18.11
N LYS A 371 0.23 27.33 -18.28
CA LYS A 371 0.92 27.75 -19.53
C LYS A 371 1.54 26.57 -20.30
N ASP A 372 1.15 25.34 -20.00
CA ASP A 372 1.71 24.11 -20.58
C ASP A 372 3.23 23.96 -20.38
N VAL A 373 3.79 24.59 -19.34
CA VAL A 373 5.21 24.47 -18.98
C VAL A 373 5.41 23.23 -18.10
N ASN A 374 6.02 22.19 -18.67
CA ASN A 374 6.34 20.95 -17.95
C ASN A 374 7.53 21.12 -17.00
N CYS A 375 7.26 21.30 -15.71
CA CYS A 375 8.26 21.39 -14.65
C CYS A 375 7.98 20.33 -13.54
N ASN A 376 8.97 19.46 -13.30
CA ASN A 376 8.81 18.31 -12.39
C ASN A 376 9.74 18.35 -11.16
N THR A 377 10.57 19.37 -11.04
CA THR A 377 11.48 19.54 -9.89
C THR A 377 11.24 20.89 -9.23
N GLN A 378 11.46 21.01 -7.92
CA GLN A 378 11.32 22.27 -7.18
C GLN A 378 12.24 23.35 -7.77
N HIS A 379 13.49 22.98 -8.09
CA HIS A 379 14.43 23.89 -8.71
C HIS A 379 13.96 24.38 -10.08
N GLY A 380 13.43 23.48 -10.92
CA GLY A 380 12.88 23.81 -12.23
C GLY A 380 11.67 24.74 -12.11
N ILE A 381 10.76 24.48 -11.18
CA ILE A 381 9.62 25.36 -10.90
C ILE A 381 10.10 26.77 -10.58
N ILE A 382 11.10 26.91 -9.70
CA ILE A 382 11.64 28.22 -9.32
C ILE A 382 12.23 28.96 -10.54
N SER A 383 13.08 28.30 -11.34
CA SER A 383 13.73 28.92 -12.50
C SER A 383 12.76 29.24 -13.64
N ASP A 384 11.81 28.34 -13.89
CA ASP A 384 10.84 28.48 -14.97
C ASP A 384 9.82 29.57 -14.64
N PHE A 385 9.48 29.76 -13.36
CA PHE A 385 8.58 30.82 -12.94
C PHE A 385 9.16 32.21 -13.23
N ASP A 386 10.45 32.41 -12.95
CA ASP A 386 11.13 33.66 -13.29
C ASP A 386 11.06 33.95 -14.80
N THR A 387 11.29 32.93 -15.62
CA THR A 387 11.28 33.04 -17.07
C THR A 387 9.88 33.33 -17.63
N ASN A 388 8.85 32.68 -17.09
CA ASN A 388 7.50 32.69 -17.68
C ASN A 388 6.53 33.71 -17.07
N PHE A 389 6.85 34.27 -15.89
CA PHE A 389 5.96 35.22 -15.19
C PHE A 389 6.68 36.49 -14.74
N VAL A 390 7.90 36.41 -14.22
CA VAL A 390 8.62 37.61 -13.72
C VAL A 390 9.18 38.42 -14.89
N GLN A 391 9.93 37.79 -15.79
CA GLN A 391 10.53 38.46 -16.96
C GLN A 391 9.49 38.97 -17.96
N THR A 392 8.33 38.32 -18.04
CA THR A 392 7.20 38.78 -18.88
C THR A 392 6.40 39.92 -18.25
N GLY A 393 6.66 40.25 -16.97
CA GLY A 393 5.96 41.29 -16.22
C GLY A 393 4.57 40.88 -15.73
N GLU A 394 4.20 39.60 -15.87
CA GLU A 394 2.90 39.07 -15.43
C GLU A 394 2.84 38.87 -13.91
N TYR A 395 3.98 38.67 -13.25
CA TYR A 395 4.11 38.64 -11.79
C TYR A 395 5.18 39.65 -11.33
N PRO A 396 4.78 40.83 -10.83
CA PRO A 396 5.74 41.82 -10.34
C PRO A 396 6.29 41.39 -8.98
N VAL A 397 7.60 41.18 -8.91
CA VAL A 397 8.34 40.92 -7.67
C VAL A 397 9.62 41.73 -7.65
N GLU A 398 10.05 42.16 -6.47
CA GLU A 398 11.35 42.80 -6.29
C GLU A 398 12.46 41.73 -6.34
N GLY A 399 13.38 41.86 -7.30
CA GLY A 399 14.40 40.84 -7.56
C GLY A 399 13.87 39.70 -8.44
N SER A 400 13.90 38.48 -7.93
CA SER A 400 13.42 37.28 -8.63
C SER A 400 12.49 36.44 -7.74
N PHE A 401 11.69 35.58 -8.36
CA PHE A 401 10.93 34.54 -7.66
C PHE A 401 11.87 33.61 -6.89
N LYS A 402 13.04 33.30 -7.46
CA LYS A 402 14.09 32.56 -6.74
C LYS A 402 14.52 33.23 -5.44
N ASP A 403 14.73 34.55 -5.45
CA ASP A 403 15.14 35.29 -4.25
C ASP A 403 14.04 35.28 -3.18
N LEU A 404 12.77 35.35 -3.61
CA LEU A 404 11.61 35.22 -2.72
C LEU A 404 11.56 33.83 -2.07
N VAL A 405 11.60 32.78 -2.89
CA VAL A 405 11.44 31.40 -2.42
C VAL A 405 12.62 30.94 -1.59
N LEU A 406 13.86 31.26 -1.98
CA LEU A 406 15.05 30.77 -1.29
C LEU A 406 15.42 31.54 -0.01
N LYS A 407 14.60 32.51 0.45
CA LYS A 407 14.78 33.10 1.78
C LYS A 407 14.81 32.03 2.89
N ILE A 408 14.13 30.89 2.70
CA ILE A 408 14.09 29.78 3.64
C ILE A 408 15.48 29.24 4.02
N ASN A 409 16.42 29.17 3.07
CA ASN A 409 17.78 28.68 3.32
C ASN A 409 18.76 29.80 3.71
N LYS A 410 18.28 31.03 3.83
CA LYS A 410 19.08 32.21 4.26
C LYS A 410 18.80 32.64 5.68
N ASN A 411 17.78 32.08 6.32
CA ASN A 411 17.34 32.49 7.66
C ASN A 411 17.12 31.25 8.53
N GLU A 412 17.53 31.33 9.80
CA GLU A 412 17.12 30.33 10.77
C GLU A 412 15.64 30.48 11.13
N PRO A 413 14.93 29.40 11.51
CA PRO A 413 13.55 29.48 11.93
C PRO A 413 13.36 30.36 13.18
N SER A 414 12.82 31.57 12.98
CA SER A 414 12.47 32.53 14.01
C SER A 414 11.01 32.97 13.85
N GLU A 415 10.42 33.52 14.91
CA GLU A 415 9.06 34.08 14.85
C GLU A 415 8.97 35.22 13.81
N GLU A 416 9.93 36.13 13.83
CA GLU A 416 9.99 37.27 12.91
C GLU A 416 10.04 36.80 11.45
N PHE A 417 10.92 35.84 11.15
CA PHE A 417 11.04 35.31 9.81
C PHE A 417 9.80 34.53 9.39
N ALA A 418 9.23 33.68 10.27
CA ALA A 418 8.02 32.93 9.96
C ALA A 418 6.83 33.85 9.63
N ARG A 419 6.61 34.90 10.41
CA ARG A 419 5.53 35.87 10.16
C ARG A 419 5.73 36.61 8.84
N GLN A 420 6.95 37.10 8.59
CA GLN A 420 7.26 37.81 7.35
C GLN A 420 7.12 36.89 6.12
N TYR A 421 7.62 35.67 6.21
CA TYR A 421 7.60 34.71 5.11
C TYR A 421 6.19 34.17 4.82
N LEU A 422 5.34 34.04 5.86
CA LEU A 422 3.91 33.78 5.69
C LEU A 422 3.21 34.93 4.96
N THR A 423 3.47 36.18 5.33
CA THR A 423 2.89 37.34 4.62
C THR A 423 3.31 37.37 3.16
N ASP A 424 4.57 37.02 2.86
CA ASP A 424 5.04 36.88 1.48
C ASP A 424 4.28 35.77 0.71
N ALA A 425 4.01 34.64 1.37
CA ALA A 425 3.24 33.53 0.79
C ALA A 425 1.75 33.88 0.58
N GLU A 426 1.13 34.62 1.50
CA GLU A 426 -0.24 35.12 1.35
C GLU A 426 -0.36 36.05 0.13
N ARG A 427 0.57 37.00 -0.03
CA ARG A 427 0.60 37.89 -1.18
C ARG A 427 0.77 37.14 -2.50
N PHE A 428 1.65 36.13 -2.51
CA PHE A 428 1.83 35.28 -3.68
C PHE A 428 0.55 34.50 -4.01
N PHE A 429 -0.11 33.92 -3.01
CA PHE A 429 -1.36 33.18 -3.19
C PHE A 429 -2.48 34.07 -3.76
N GLU A 430 -2.67 35.27 -3.20
CA GLU A 430 -3.64 36.24 -3.71
C GLU A 430 -3.35 36.65 -5.16
N ALA A 431 -2.08 36.89 -5.50
CA ALA A 431 -1.67 37.21 -6.86
C ALA A 431 -1.93 36.04 -7.83
N MET A 432 -1.67 34.81 -7.39
CA MET A 432 -1.95 33.59 -8.14
C MET A 432 -3.46 33.42 -8.42
N GLU A 433 -4.32 33.59 -7.41
CA GLU A 433 -5.79 33.53 -7.59
C GLU A 433 -6.26 34.58 -8.61
N ASN A 434 -5.74 35.80 -8.51
CA ASN A 434 -6.07 36.88 -9.47
C ASN A 434 -5.63 36.57 -10.90
N LEU A 435 -4.43 35.98 -11.08
CA LEU A 435 -3.95 35.54 -12.39
C LEU A 435 -4.82 34.42 -12.96
N ARG A 436 -5.27 33.48 -12.11
CA ARG A 436 -6.15 32.39 -12.54
C ARG A 436 -7.51 32.89 -12.99
N VAL A 437 -8.13 33.83 -12.25
CA VAL A 437 -9.41 34.43 -12.66
C VAL A 437 -9.27 35.07 -14.05
N LYS A 438 -8.19 35.82 -14.32
CA LYS A 438 -7.93 36.40 -15.64
C LYS A 438 -7.77 35.35 -16.74
N GLN A 439 -7.10 34.23 -16.45
CA GLN A 439 -6.94 33.12 -17.40
C GLN A 439 -8.26 32.39 -17.72
N THR A 440 -9.21 32.36 -16.78
CA THR A 440 -10.48 31.63 -16.94
C THR A 440 -11.57 32.47 -17.63
N VAL A 441 -11.45 33.80 -17.58
CA VAL A 441 -12.39 34.74 -18.24
C VAL A 441 -12.11 34.91 -19.74
N VAL A 442 -10.94 34.48 -20.21
CA VAL A 442 -10.48 34.62 -21.61
C VAL A 442 -10.58 33.30 -22.40
N ALA A 443 -10.95 32.19 -21.75
CA ALA A 443 -11.06 30.86 -22.34
C ALA A 443 -12.45 30.55 -22.90
#